data_AF-A0A959CV62-F1
#
_entry.id   AF-A0A959CV62-F1
#
_cell.length_a   1.000
_cell.length_b   1.000
_cell.length_c   1.000
_cell.angle_alpha   90.00
_cell.angle_beta   90.00
_cell.angle_gamma   90.00
#
_symmetry.space_group_name_H-M   'P 1'
#
loop_
_entity.id
_entity.type
_entity.pdbx_description
1 polymer ?
#
loop_
_entity_poly.entity_id
_entity_poly.type
_entity_poly.pdbx_seq_one_letter_code
_entity_poly.pdbx_strand_id
1 'polypeptide(L)'
;WWDFFQMIKPGARLTAMEAIAHHAGEHGHEAVEAAGLPFAMGFTIPGLLELGTMLGFLALFAYVVFDRLTKASLIPKNDPYLAESLHHHVEIHGDEGGH
;
A
#
# COMPACT_ATOMS: atom_id res chain seq x y z
N TRP A 1 -15.61 13.02 3.03
CA TRP A 1 -15.35 13.70 4.31
C TRP A 1 -13.91 13.51 4.79
N TRP A 2 -13.37 12.27 4.86
CA TRP A 2 -11.96 12.01 5.18
C TRP A 2 -11.02 12.81 4.26
N ASP A 3 -11.37 12.78 2.97
CA ASP A 3 -11.02 13.67 1.88
C ASP A 3 -10.78 15.15 2.28
N PHE A 4 -11.68 15.79 3.03
CA PHE A 4 -11.56 17.21 3.42
C PHE A 4 -10.36 17.47 4.36
N PHE A 5 -10.05 16.52 5.24
CA PHE A 5 -8.92 16.64 6.17
C PHE A 5 -7.57 16.39 5.47
N GLN A 6 -7.54 15.50 4.47
CA GLN A 6 -6.37 15.35 3.60
C GLN A 6 -6.26 16.51 2.58
N MET A 7 -7.35 17.23 2.27
CA MET A 7 -7.38 18.37 1.35
C MET A 7 -6.83 19.68 1.96
N ILE A 8 -6.90 19.86 3.28
CA ILE A 8 -6.31 21.04 3.98
C ILE A 8 -4.81 20.85 4.27
N LYS A 9 -4.37 19.59 4.43
CA LYS A 9 -2.99 19.18 4.73
C LYS A 9 -1.92 19.79 3.78
N PRO A 10 -2.15 19.95 2.46
CA PRO A 10 -1.23 20.63 1.53
C PRO A 10 -1.15 22.13 1.77
N GLY A 11 -2.28 22.81 1.98
CA GLY A 11 -2.30 24.25 2.28
C GLY A 11 -1.52 24.58 3.56
N ALA A 12 -1.71 23.77 4.60
CA ALA A 12 -0.96 23.90 5.85
C ALA A 12 0.56 23.70 5.68
N ARG A 13 0.98 22.73 4.84
CA ARG A 13 2.41 22.50 4.55
C ARG A 13 2.99 23.57 3.63
N LEU A 14 2.22 24.12 2.69
CA LEU A 14 2.64 25.22 1.82
C LEU A 14 2.90 26.50 2.61
N THR A 15 2.03 26.87 3.56
CA THR A 15 2.31 28.00 4.47
C THR A 15 3.57 27.77 5.32
N ALA A 16 3.81 26.53 5.77
CA ALA A 16 5.04 26.19 6.50
C ALA A 16 6.30 26.26 5.61
N MET A 17 6.18 25.85 4.34
CA MET A 17 7.25 25.93 3.34
C MET A 17 7.51 27.36 2.86
N GLU A 18 6.50 28.22 2.81
CA GLU A 18 6.65 29.62 2.39
C GLU A 18 7.25 30.47 3.52
N ALA A 19 6.89 30.19 4.78
CA ALA A 19 7.60 30.70 5.95
C ALA A 19 9.07 30.26 5.98
N ILE A 20 9.38 29.07 5.46
CA ILE A 20 10.75 28.59 5.23
C ILE A 20 11.34 29.11 3.91
N ALA A 21 10.57 29.54 2.90
CA ALA A 21 11.13 30.08 1.66
C ALA A 21 11.78 31.46 1.89
N HIS A 22 11.29 32.21 2.87
CA HIS A 22 11.99 33.38 3.41
C HIS A 22 13.29 33.03 4.17
N HIS A 23 13.59 31.74 4.42
CA HIS A 23 14.81 31.19 5.02
C HIS A 23 15.14 29.74 4.54
N ALA A 24 15.26 29.51 3.22
CA ALA A 24 15.73 28.29 2.51
C ALA A 24 14.89 26.97 2.52
N GLY A 25 14.39 26.57 1.33
CA GLY A 25 14.76 25.28 0.68
C GLY A 25 13.96 23.97 0.91
N GLU A 26 12.91 23.73 0.12
CA GLU A 26 12.51 22.46 -0.58
C GLU A 26 12.43 21.07 0.13
N HIS A 27 11.24 20.40 0.15
CA HIS A 27 11.01 18.99 -0.33
C HIS A 27 9.71 18.28 0.17
N GLY A 28 9.34 17.24 -0.62
CA GLY A 28 8.61 16.01 -0.25
C GLY A 28 9.31 14.82 -0.96
N HIS A 29 9.40 13.59 -0.43
CA HIS A 29 8.79 13.02 0.77
C HIS A 29 9.77 12.53 1.87
N GLU A 30 11.02 12.14 1.55
CA GLU A 30 12.13 11.96 2.53
C GLU A 30 12.63 13.30 3.10
N ALA A 31 11.71 14.24 3.24
CA ALA A 31 12.00 15.64 3.05
C ALA A 31 12.34 16.38 4.33
N VAL A 32 12.19 15.74 5.48
CA VAL A 32 12.06 16.46 6.74
C VAL A 32 13.35 16.38 7.58
N GLU A 33 14.42 16.08 6.85
CA GLU A 33 15.82 16.34 7.13
C GLU A 33 16.42 17.19 5.98
N ALA A 34 16.06 16.88 4.71
CA ALA A 34 16.55 17.59 3.52
C ALA A 34 16.01 19.03 3.33
N ALA A 35 14.83 19.37 3.86
CA ALA A 35 14.13 20.63 3.56
C ALA A 35 14.29 21.77 4.57
N GLY A 36 15.11 21.58 5.62
CA GLY A 36 15.09 22.45 6.80
C GLY A 36 13.78 22.44 7.62
N LEU A 37 12.67 21.92 7.06
CA LEU A 37 11.44 21.60 7.76
C LEU A 37 11.76 20.62 8.91
N PRO A 38 11.34 20.88 10.15
CA PRO A 38 11.59 20.00 11.27
C PRO A 38 10.74 18.73 11.19
N PHE A 39 11.34 17.57 11.51
CA PHE A 39 10.69 16.27 11.45
C PHE A 39 9.31 16.27 12.14
N ALA A 40 8.26 15.92 11.39
CA ALA A 40 6.88 16.10 11.80
C ALA A 40 6.07 14.80 11.63
N MET A 41 5.82 14.06 12.72
CA MET A 41 4.96 12.88 12.69
C MET A 41 3.56 13.21 12.14
N GLY A 42 3.01 12.34 11.30
CA GLY A 42 1.78 12.59 10.53
C GLY A 42 1.97 13.37 9.23
N PHE A 43 3.14 13.99 9.01
CA PHE A 43 3.51 14.71 7.78
C PHE A 43 4.79 14.17 7.12
N THR A 44 5.74 13.66 7.90
CA THR A 44 6.96 12.94 7.45
C THR A 44 6.69 11.44 7.37
N ILE A 45 6.20 10.87 8.47
CA ILE A 45 5.84 9.45 8.61
C ILE A 45 4.32 9.39 8.78
N PRO A 46 3.59 8.44 8.14
CA PRO A 46 2.15 8.32 8.28
C PRO A 46 1.71 8.26 9.74
N GLY A 47 0.66 9.01 10.07
CA GLY A 47 0.14 9.10 11.42
C GLY A 47 -0.64 7.84 11.83
N LEU A 48 -0.98 7.76 13.11
CA LEU A 48 -1.78 6.64 13.64
C LEU A 48 -3.15 6.52 12.96
N LEU A 49 -3.71 7.61 12.43
CA LEU A 49 -5.00 7.58 11.76
C LEU A 49 -4.86 7.05 10.32
N GLU A 50 -3.83 7.45 9.57
CA GLU A 50 -3.49 6.84 8.28
C GLU A 50 -3.11 5.36 8.43
N LEU A 51 -2.24 5.02 9.39
CA LEU A 51 -1.86 3.63 9.66
C LEU A 51 -3.02 2.80 10.20
N GLY A 52 -3.86 3.37 11.05
CA GLY A 52 -5.01 2.69 11.65
C GLY A 52 -6.17 2.49 10.66
N THR A 53 -6.38 3.41 9.71
CA THR A 53 -7.32 3.17 8.60
C THR A 53 -6.76 2.20 7.58
N MET A 54 -5.46 2.23 7.29
CA MET A 54 -4.79 1.22 6.45
C MET A 54 -4.91 -0.18 7.08
N LEU A 55 -4.48 -0.35 8.34
CA LEU A 55 -4.55 -1.63 9.06
C LEU A 55 -6.00 -2.06 9.32
N GLY A 56 -6.89 -1.13 9.67
CA GLY A 56 -8.31 -1.42 9.89
C GLY A 56 -9.01 -1.89 8.62
N PHE A 57 -8.73 -1.25 7.47
CA PHE A 57 -9.29 -1.69 6.19
C PHE A 57 -8.64 -3.00 5.69
N LEU A 58 -7.33 -3.17 5.87
CA LEU A 58 -6.63 -4.42 5.58
C LEU A 58 -7.18 -5.59 6.43
N ALA A 59 -7.36 -5.39 7.73
CA ALA A 59 -7.92 -6.38 8.64
C ALA A 59 -9.38 -6.68 8.31
N LEU A 60 -10.20 -5.67 8.00
CA LEU A 60 -11.59 -5.85 7.59
C LEU A 60 -11.68 -6.60 6.24
N PHE A 61 -10.83 -6.26 5.28
CA PHE A 61 -10.76 -6.96 3.99
C PHE A 61 -10.35 -8.43 4.18
N ALA A 62 -9.25 -8.68 4.90
CA ALA A 62 -8.80 -10.04 5.18
C ALA A 62 -9.85 -10.84 5.96
N TYR A 63 -10.48 -10.24 6.97
CA TYR A 63 -11.58 -10.84 7.71
C TYR A 63 -12.76 -11.21 6.81
N VAL A 64 -13.22 -10.30 5.93
CA VAL A 64 -14.31 -10.59 4.99
C VAL A 64 -13.91 -11.66 3.98
N VAL A 65 -12.70 -11.61 3.41
CA VAL A 65 -12.22 -12.62 2.46
C VAL A 65 -12.15 -14.00 3.13
N PHE A 66 -11.54 -14.11 4.30
CA PHE A 66 -11.48 -15.37 5.03
C PHE A 66 -12.87 -15.85 5.49
N ASP A 67 -13.74 -14.97 5.96
CA ASP A 67 -15.17 -15.27 6.23
C ASP A 67 -15.87 -15.86 5.00
N ARG A 68 -15.62 -15.36 3.79
CA ARG A 68 -16.20 -15.95 2.57
C ARG A 68 -15.55 -17.26 2.18
N LEU A 69 -14.23 -17.39 2.30
CA LEU A 69 -13.51 -18.63 2.03
C LEU A 69 -13.90 -19.77 2.98
N THR A 70 -14.22 -19.48 4.24
CA THR A 70 -14.75 -20.51 5.18
C THR A 70 -16.13 -21.06 4.81
N LYS A 71 -16.89 -20.37 3.94
CA LYS A 71 -18.26 -20.72 3.55
C LYS A 71 -18.34 -21.59 2.30
N ALA A 72 -17.21 -21.88 1.65
CA ALA A 72 -17.13 -22.65 0.42
C ALA A 72 -15.95 -23.62 0.42
N SER A 73 -15.95 -24.57 -0.52
CA SER A 73 -14.83 -25.49 -0.74
C SER A 73 -13.68 -24.76 -1.44
N LEU A 74 -12.50 -24.72 -0.83
CA LEU A 74 -11.30 -24.11 -1.43
C LEU A 74 -10.84 -24.83 -2.71
N ILE A 75 -11.07 -26.14 -2.78
CA ILE A 75 -10.90 -26.92 -4.02
C ILE A 75 -12.27 -26.97 -4.72
N PRO A 76 -12.38 -26.55 -5.99
CA PRO A 76 -13.63 -26.59 -6.73
C PRO A 76 -14.02 -28.04 -7.03
N LYS A 77 -15.20 -28.47 -6.59
CA LYS A 77 -15.60 -29.90 -6.63
C LYS A 77 -16.05 -30.40 -8.00
N ASN A 78 -16.54 -29.51 -8.86
CA ASN A 78 -17.09 -29.82 -10.19
C ASN A 78 -16.33 -29.10 -11.31
N ASP A 79 -15.01 -28.90 -11.15
CA ASP A 79 -14.18 -28.30 -12.19
C ASP A 79 -13.68 -29.38 -13.16
N PRO A 80 -14.05 -29.33 -14.47
CA PRO A 80 -13.62 -30.31 -15.47
C PRO A 80 -12.09 -30.36 -15.68
N TYR A 81 -11.38 -29.27 -15.39
CA TYR A 81 -9.96 -29.09 -15.65
C TYR A 81 -9.11 -29.16 -14.37
N LEU A 82 -9.68 -29.56 -13.23
CA LEU A 82 -8.96 -29.68 -11.96
C LEU A 82 -7.75 -30.63 -12.08
N ALA A 83 -7.91 -31.78 -12.74
CA ALA A 83 -6.84 -32.76 -12.90
C ALA A 83 -5.68 -32.23 -13.75
N GLU A 84 -5.96 -31.47 -14.81
CA GLU A 84 -4.95 -30.81 -15.64
C GLU A 84 -4.23 -29.71 -14.86
N SER A 85 -5.00 -28.86 -14.16
CA SER A 85 -4.49 -27.76 -13.32
C SER A 85 -3.54 -28.24 -12.21
N LEU A 86 -3.79 -29.41 -11.63
CA LEU A 86 -2.94 -30.02 -10.60
C LEU A 86 -1.59 -30.51 -11.12
N HIS A 87 -1.47 -30.81 -12.42
CA HIS A 87 -0.24 -31.27 -13.06
C HIS A 87 0.42 -30.20 -13.94
N HIS A 88 -0.12 -28.97 -13.91
CA HIS A 88 0.36 -27.85 -14.70
C HIS A 88 1.75 -27.39 -14.23
N HIS A 89 2.78 -27.73 -15.00
CA HIS A 89 4.14 -27.26 -14.82
C HIS A 89 4.50 -26.35 -16.00
N VAL A 90 5.15 -25.22 -15.71
CA VAL A 90 5.69 -24.34 -16.76
C VAL A 90 7.08 -24.86 -17.11
N GLU A 91 7.15 -25.71 -18.15
CA GLU A 91 8.42 -26.08 -18.76
C GLU A 91 8.94 -24.86 -19.55
N ILE A 92 10.01 -24.22 -19.05
CA ILE A 92 10.69 -23.17 -19.80
C ILE A 92 11.54 -23.84 -20.86
N HIS A 93 10.99 -24.00 -22.07
CA HIS A 93 11.74 -24.43 -23.25
C HIS A 93 12.78 -23.34 -23.61
N GLY A 94 13.99 -23.49 -23.05
CA GLY A 94 15.06 -22.50 -23.18
C GLY A 94 16.47 -22.99 -22.82
N ASP A 95 16.66 -24.30 -22.61
CA ASP A 95 17.99 -24.90 -22.46
C ASP A 95 18.12 -26.13 -23.37
N GLU A 96 18.73 -25.94 -24.54
CA GLU A 96 19.27 -27.05 -25.34
C GLU A 96 20.62 -27.51 -24.73
N GLY A 97 20.55 -28.03 -23.51
CA GLY A 97 21.67 -28.58 -22.74
C GLY A 97 21.66 -30.11 -22.80
N GLY A 98 22.15 -30.68 -23.90
CA GLY A 98 21.90 -32.08 -24.25
C GLY A 98 22.70 -33.14 -23.48
N HIS A 99 22.17 -34.37 -23.53
CA HIS A 99 22.91 -35.64 -23.55
C HIS A 99 22.15 -36.68 -24.38
#